data_AF-A0A8S3XIZ4-F1
#
_entry.id   AF-A0A8S3XIZ4-F1
#
_cell.length_a   1.000
_cell.length_b   1.000
_cell.length_c   1.000
_cell.angle_alpha   90.00
_cell.angle_beta   90.00
_cell.angle_gamma   90.00
#
_symmetry.space_group_name_H-M   'P 1'
#
loop_
_entity.id
_entity.type
_entity.pdbx_description
1 polymer ?
#
loop_
_entity_poly.entity_id
_entity_poly.type
_entity_poly.pdbx_seq_one_letter_code
_entity_poly.pdbx_strand_id
1 'polypeptide(L)'
;MEESINMDNQIIKEDIHQTDKNSKKKEYYVLGEKVLVRYYQSNKWKYYVGLIESVNDNSKTFNISYCKCIKTKDSDDIKFIKPKFLDRDIAVPESNIVKIIELLQFNESPEEYALMCDKDSVYL
;
A
#
# COMPACT_ATOMS: atom_id res chain seq x y z
N MET A 1 10.59 50.49 44.52
CA MET A 1 11.05 49.89 43.25
C MET A 1 11.74 48.59 43.60
N GLU A 2 11.03 47.53 44.00
CA GLU A 2 9.84 46.93 43.35
C GLU A 2 10.22 46.46 41.92
N GLU A 3 10.05 45.21 41.50
CA GLU A 3 9.24 44.10 42.04
C GLU A 3 9.95 42.73 41.98
N SER A 4 9.18 41.69 42.32
CA SER A 4 9.39 40.27 41.99
C SER A 4 8.12 39.80 41.23
N ILE A 5 7.90 38.56 40.80
CA ILE A 5 8.38 37.27 41.30
C ILE A 5 8.31 36.23 40.16
N ASN A 6 9.13 35.18 40.30
CA ASN A 6 8.78 33.79 40.01
C ASN A 6 9.07 33.16 38.63
N MET A 7 9.22 31.83 38.72
CA MET A 7 9.26 30.87 37.63
C MET A 7 7.91 30.83 36.90
N ASP A 8 7.91 30.41 35.64
CA ASP A 8 6.89 29.44 35.24
C ASP A 8 7.39 28.47 34.17
N ASN A 9 7.17 27.19 34.42
CA ASN A 9 7.59 26.07 33.59
C ASN A 9 6.35 25.64 32.78
N GLN A 10 6.22 26.06 31.52
CA GLN A 10 5.04 25.77 30.71
C GLN A 10 5.34 24.95 29.46
N ILE A 11 5.42 23.63 29.68
CA ILE A 11 5.07 22.63 28.67
C ILE A 11 3.59 22.87 28.31
N ILE A 12 3.32 23.34 27.09
CA ILE A 12 1.94 23.51 26.60
C ILE A 12 1.73 22.74 25.30
N LYS A 13 1.10 21.57 25.49
CA LYS A 13 -0.04 21.01 24.73
C LYS A 13 0.19 20.90 23.21
N GLU A 14 0.31 19.70 22.66
CA GLU A 14 -0.84 18.80 22.45
C GLU A 14 -2.12 19.54 22.04
N ASP A 15 -2.07 20.19 20.89
CA ASP A 15 -3.28 20.59 20.19
C ASP A 15 -3.90 19.37 19.49
N ILE A 16 -4.60 18.56 20.28
CA ILE A 16 -5.48 17.50 19.80
C ILE A 16 -6.69 18.16 19.15
N HIS A 17 -6.52 18.61 17.91
CA HIS A 17 -7.66 19.03 17.09
C HIS A 17 -8.34 17.79 16.49
N GLN A 18 -9.44 17.40 17.12
CA GLN A 18 -10.46 16.56 16.48
C GLN A 18 -11.07 17.34 15.32
N THR A 19 -10.63 17.07 14.09
CA THR A 19 -11.29 17.55 12.87
C THR A 19 -11.82 16.37 12.06
N ASP A 20 -13.14 16.28 12.06
CA ASP A 20 -14.05 15.69 11.08
C ASP A 20 -13.70 14.38 10.34
N LYS A 21 -14.61 13.42 10.51
CA LYS A 21 -14.70 12.14 9.80
C LYS A 21 -15.05 12.28 8.31
N ASN A 22 -14.25 12.98 7.50
CA ASN A 22 -14.24 12.75 6.04
C ASN A 22 -13.01 13.27 5.27
N SER A 23 -11.93 13.70 5.92
CA SER A 23 -10.69 14.01 5.20
C SER A 23 -10.04 12.71 4.71
N LYS A 24 -10.23 12.37 3.42
CA LYS A 24 -9.41 11.35 2.75
C LYS A 24 -7.94 11.75 2.93
N LYS A 25 -7.19 11.03 3.78
CA LYS A 25 -5.73 11.10 3.75
C LYS A 25 -5.32 10.79 2.31
N LYS A 26 -4.58 11.72 1.72
CA LYS A 26 -3.95 11.48 0.42
C LYS A 26 -2.86 10.45 0.68
N GLU A 27 -3.12 9.18 0.34
CA GLU A 27 -2.10 8.16 0.35
C GLU A 27 -1.05 8.55 -0.69
N TYR A 28 0.20 8.66 -0.25
CA TYR A 28 1.35 8.93 -1.11
C TYR A 28 2.03 7.60 -1.37
N TYR A 29 1.89 7.08 -2.58
CA TYR A 29 2.51 5.83 -2.99
C TYR A 29 4.02 6.02 -3.22
N VAL A 30 4.85 5.11 -2.71
CA VAL A 30 6.32 5.18 -2.84
C VAL A 30 6.93 3.89 -3.42
N LEU A 31 8.18 4.00 -3.88
CA LEU A 31 8.93 2.89 -4.48
C LEU A 31 9.11 1.73 -3.49
N GLY A 32 8.88 0.50 -3.95
CA GLY A 32 9.00 -0.73 -3.15
C GLY A 32 7.76 -1.09 -2.33
N GLU A 33 6.72 -0.25 -2.31
CA GLU A 33 5.42 -0.58 -1.72
C GLU A 33 4.69 -1.67 -2.49
N LYS A 34 3.89 -2.45 -1.75
CA LYS A 34 3.08 -3.54 -2.26
C LYS A 34 1.66 -3.00 -2.38
N VAL A 35 1.05 -3.14 -3.54
CA VAL A 35 -0.23 -2.52 -3.86
C VAL A 35 -1.22 -3.52 -4.46
N LEU A 36 -2.49 -3.29 -4.16
CA LEU A 36 -3.60 -3.94 -4.83
C LEU A 36 -4.02 -3.09 -6.03
N VAL A 37 -3.80 -3.60 -7.24
CA VAL A 37 -4.18 -2.96 -8.51
C VAL A 37 -5.43 -3.62 -9.05
N ARG A 38 -6.28 -2.90 -9.79
CA ARG A 38 -7.43 -3.45 -10.49
C ARG A 38 -7.52 -3.03 -11.95
N TYR A 39 -8.05 -3.93 -12.77
CA TYR A 39 -8.39 -3.68 -14.16
C TYR A 39 -9.80 -4.16 -14.48
N TYR A 40 -10.53 -3.41 -15.31
CA TYR A 40 -11.80 -3.88 -15.84
C TYR A 40 -11.55 -4.71 -17.10
N GLN A 41 -11.79 -6.02 -17.03
CA GLN A 41 -11.52 -6.98 -18.09
C GLN A 41 -12.63 -8.03 -18.15
N SER A 42 -13.10 -8.37 -19.36
CA SER A 42 -14.13 -9.41 -19.55
C SER A 42 -15.40 -9.15 -18.72
N ASN A 43 -15.87 -7.89 -18.71
CA ASN A 43 -17.03 -7.41 -17.96
C ASN A 43 -16.97 -7.60 -16.42
N LYS A 44 -15.78 -7.77 -15.84
CA LYS A 44 -15.56 -7.78 -14.39
C LYS A 44 -14.31 -7.01 -13.98
N TRP A 45 -14.27 -6.57 -12.73
CA TRP A 45 -13.01 -6.15 -12.11
C TRP A 45 -12.16 -7.37 -11.81
N LYS A 46 -10.91 -7.35 -12.24
CA LYS A 46 -9.85 -8.28 -11.83
C LYS A 46 -8.85 -7.54 -10.96
N TYR A 47 -8.37 -8.20 -9.93
CA TYR A 47 -7.44 -7.64 -8.95
C TYR A 47 -6.08 -8.35 -9.03
N TYR A 48 -5.02 -7.58 -8.85
CA TYR A 48 -3.63 -7.99 -9.01
C TYR A 48 -2.81 -7.42 -7.86
N VAL A 49 -1.86 -8.20 -7.37
CA VAL A 49 -0.89 -7.77 -6.37
C VAL A 49 0.41 -7.45 -7.09
N GLY A 50 1.02 -6.30 -6.80
CA GLY A 50 2.30 -5.92 -7.38
C GLY A 50 3.13 -4.99 -6.51
N LEU A 51 4.39 -4.79 -6.91
CA LEU A 51 5.30 -3.80 -6.33
C LEU A 51 5.42 -2.56 -7.21
N ILE A 52 5.51 -1.40 -6.60
CA ILE A 52 5.85 -0.15 -7.30
C ILE A 52 7.35 -0.11 -7.59
N GLU A 53 7.71 -0.21 -8.86
CA GLU A 53 9.10 -0.16 -9.36
C GLU A 53 9.55 1.28 -9.68
N SER A 54 8.61 2.18 -10.02
CA SER A 54 8.89 3.61 -10.17
C SER A 54 7.63 4.48 -10.10
N VAL A 55 7.78 5.70 -9.62
CA VAL A 55 6.72 6.72 -9.52
C VAL A 55 6.98 7.86 -10.52
N ASN A 56 5.93 8.34 -11.20
CA ASN A 56 5.96 9.61 -11.93
C ASN A 56 4.88 10.53 -11.36
N ASP A 57 5.29 11.44 -10.47
CA ASP A 57 4.39 12.36 -9.76
C ASP A 57 3.67 13.34 -10.68
N ASN A 58 4.29 13.73 -11.80
CA ASN A 58 3.73 14.70 -12.73
C ASN A 58 2.46 14.16 -13.42
N SER A 59 2.47 12.88 -13.79
CA SER A 59 1.33 12.19 -14.43
C SER A 59 0.50 11.36 -13.45
N LYS A 60 0.92 11.20 -12.19
CA LYS A 60 0.31 10.29 -11.19
C LYS A 60 0.22 8.85 -11.72
N THR A 61 1.32 8.39 -12.31
CA THR A 61 1.42 7.05 -12.91
C THR A 61 2.60 6.26 -12.38
N PHE A 62 2.45 4.94 -12.33
CA PHE A 62 3.37 4.00 -11.68
C PHE A 62 3.80 2.91 -12.65
N ASN A 63 5.04 2.44 -12.54
CA ASN A 63 5.44 1.17 -13.15
C ASN A 63 5.32 0.09 -12.07
N ILE A 64 4.62 -1.00 -12.39
CA ILE A 64 4.25 -2.03 -11.40
C ILE A 64 4.70 -3.39 -11.92
N SER A 65 5.43 -4.14 -11.08
CA SER A 65 5.73 -5.56 -11.32
C SER A 65 4.71 -6.43 -10.57
N TYR A 66 4.13 -7.44 -11.22
CA TYR A 66 3.08 -8.25 -10.62
C TYR A 66 3.58 -9.54 -9.99
N CYS A 67 3.02 -9.87 -8.84
CA CYS A 67 3.18 -11.18 -8.22
C CYS A 67 2.16 -12.16 -8.80
N LYS A 68 2.63 -13.37 -9.12
CA LYS A 68 1.75 -14.49 -9.44
C LYS A 68 1.04 -14.95 -8.18
N CYS A 69 -0.28 -14.81 -8.16
CA CYS A 69 -1.12 -15.42 -7.14
C CYS A 69 -1.16 -16.95 -7.31
N ILE A 70 -0.93 -17.67 -6.21
CA ILE A 70 -1.05 -19.12 -6.10
C ILE A 70 -1.96 -19.42 -4.91
N LYS A 71 -3.16 -19.94 -5.20
CA LYS A 71 -4.03 -20.55 -4.19
C LYS A 71 -3.86 -22.07 -4.26
N THR A 72 -3.52 -22.69 -3.14
CA THR A 72 -3.52 -24.15 -3.01
C THR A 72 -4.96 -24.69 -3.04
N LYS A 73 -5.19 -25.89 -3.56
CA LYS A 73 -6.54 -26.48 -3.54
C LYS A 73 -6.95 -26.98 -2.15
N ASP A 74 -5.95 -27.38 -1.36
CA ASP A 74 -6.13 -28.11 -0.10
C ASP A 74 -5.90 -27.21 1.14
N SER A 75 -5.64 -25.92 0.93
CA SER A 75 -5.63 -24.90 1.99
C SER A 75 -6.15 -23.57 1.47
N ASP A 76 -6.73 -22.75 2.37
CA ASP A 76 -7.16 -21.39 2.03
C ASP A 76 -6.01 -20.38 1.94
N ASP A 77 -4.76 -20.82 2.10
CA ASP A 77 -3.58 -19.97 2.00
C ASP A 77 -3.41 -19.45 0.57
N ILE A 78 -3.29 -18.12 0.46
CA ILE A 78 -2.94 -17.45 -0.78
C ILE A 78 -1.49 -17.00 -0.68
N LYS A 79 -0.67 -17.46 -1.63
CA LYS A 79 0.74 -17.07 -1.77
C LYS A 79 0.90 -16.18 -3.00
N PHE A 80 1.79 -15.21 -2.91
CA PHE A 80 2.16 -14.33 -4.01
C PHE A 80 3.64 -14.53 -4.30
N ILE A 81 3.96 -14.96 -5.52
CA ILE A 81 5.36 -15.23 -5.94
C ILE A 81 5.75 -14.23 -7.01
N LYS A 82 6.86 -13.51 -6.82
CA LYS A 82 7.42 -12.65 -7.87
C LYS A 82 8.02 -13.52 -8.99
N PRO A 83 7.50 -13.47 -10.22
CA PRO A 83 7.98 -14.32 -11.30
C PRO A 83 9.39 -13.89 -11.77
N LYS A 84 10.21 -14.87 -12.20
CA LYS A 84 11.55 -14.60 -12.76
C LYS A 84 11.51 -13.77 -14.05
N PHE A 85 10.44 -13.90 -14.83
CA PHE A 85 10.12 -13.01 -15.93
C PHE A 85 9.15 -11.96 -15.43
N LEU A 86 9.54 -10.69 -15.48
CA LEU A 86 8.74 -9.56 -14.99
C LEU A 86 7.48 -9.39 -15.84
N ASP A 87 6.36 -9.92 -15.35
CA ASP A 87 5.04 -9.40 -15.72
C ASP A 87 4.94 -7.99 -15.13
N ARG A 88 4.83 -6.98 -16.01
CA ARG A 88 4.92 -5.57 -15.61
C ARG A 88 4.05 -4.70 -16.49
N ASP A 89 3.40 -3.72 -15.86
CA ASP A 89 2.77 -2.61 -16.56
C ASP A 89 3.62 -1.33 -16.42
N ILE A 90 3.53 -0.49 -17.44
CA ILE A 90 4.16 0.83 -17.50
C ILE A 90 3.06 1.88 -17.44
N ALA A 91 3.29 2.94 -16.65
CA ALA A 91 2.39 4.07 -16.49
C ALA A 91 0.94 3.73 -16.05
N VAL A 92 0.79 2.77 -15.13
CA VAL A 92 -0.47 2.47 -14.44
C VAL A 92 -0.97 3.73 -13.72
N PRO A 93 -2.21 4.21 -13.94
CA PRO A 93 -2.72 5.40 -13.27
C PRO A 93 -3.10 5.13 -11.80
N GLU A 94 -2.95 6.13 -10.95
CA GLU A 94 -3.36 6.13 -9.52
C GLU A 94 -4.78 5.57 -9.31
N SER A 95 -5.73 5.83 -10.22
CA SER A 95 -7.12 5.34 -10.17
C SER A 95 -7.27 3.82 -10.19
N ASN A 96 -6.25 3.10 -10.67
CA ASN A 96 -6.22 1.65 -10.73
C ASN A 96 -5.59 1.04 -9.48
N ILE A 97 -4.84 1.82 -8.69
CA ILE A 97 -4.40 1.39 -7.36
C ILE A 97 -5.57 1.53 -6.40
N VAL A 98 -5.89 0.44 -5.72
CA VAL A 98 -7.02 0.34 -4.78
C VAL A 98 -6.56 0.73 -3.38
N LYS A 99 -5.36 0.29 -2.99
CA LYS A 99 -4.71 0.55 -1.70
C LYS A 99 -3.28 0.00 -1.68
N ILE A 100 -2.48 0.44 -0.72
CA ILE A 100 -1.31 -0.29 -0.21
C ILE A 100 -1.80 -1.56 0.52
N ILE A 101 -1.02 -2.64 0.48
CA ILE A 101 -1.29 -3.89 1.21
C ILE A 101 -0.03 -4.37 1.95
N GLU A 102 -0.22 -5.06 3.07
CA GLU A 102 0.87 -5.58 3.88
C GLU A 102 1.13 -7.07 3.59
N LEU A 103 2.32 -7.34 3.08
CA LEU A 103 2.79 -8.69 2.72
C LEU A 103 4.00 -9.10 3.56
N LEU A 104 3.93 -10.26 4.19
CA LEU A 104 5.06 -10.90 4.84
C LEU A 104 5.87 -11.66 3.79
N GLN A 105 7.10 -11.22 3.53
CA GLN A 105 8.05 -11.99 2.74
C GLN A 105 8.62 -13.14 3.59
N PHE A 106 8.58 -14.36 3.05
CA PHE A 106 9.11 -15.56 3.73
C PHE A 106 10.08 -16.38 2.87
N ASN A 107 10.27 -16.01 1.60
CA ASN A 107 11.35 -16.52 0.74
C ASN A 107 11.99 -15.34 -0.02
N GLU A 108 13.29 -15.43 -0.27
CA GLU A 108 14.07 -14.43 -1.02
C GLU A 108 14.27 -14.82 -2.49
N SER A 109 14.31 -16.11 -2.82
CA SER A 109 14.61 -16.58 -4.18
C SER A 109 13.84 -17.85 -4.55
N PRO A 110 12.72 -17.76 -5.30
CA PRO A 110 12.05 -16.51 -5.70
C PRO A 110 11.50 -15.74 -4.48
N GLU A 111 11.23 -14.44 -4.65
CA GLU A 111 10.53 -13.68 -3.61
C GLU A 111 9.11 -14.26 -3.43
N GLU A 112 8.80 -14.79 -2.24
CA GLU A 112 7.48 -15.30 -1.89
C GLU A 112 6.89 -14.56 -0.69
N TYR A 113 5.60 -14.27 -0.81
CA TYR A 113 4.85 -13.40 0.08
C TYR A 113 3.53 -14.04 0.52
N ALA A 114 3.16 -13.81 1.77
CA ALA A 114 1.83 -14.12 2.34
C ALA A 114 1.13 -12.82 2.77
N LEU A 115 -0.21 -12.81 2.79
CA LEU A 115 -0.97 -11.69 3.35
C LEU A 115 -0.78 -11.62 4.87
N MET A 116 -0.50 -10.42 5.40
CA MET A 116 -0.43 -10.22 6.86
C MET A 116 -1.80 -9.99 7.51
N CYS A 117 -2.80 -9.56 6.73
CA CYS A 117 -4.12 -9.20 7.25
C CYS A 117 -5.23 -9.66 6.32
N ASP A 118 -6.29 -10.25 6.88
CA ASP A 118 -7.50 -10.65 6.13
C ASP A 118 -8.18 -9.48 5.43
N LYS A 119 -7.97 -8.24 5.90
CA LYS A 119 -8.47 -7.02 5.22
C LYS A 119 -7.85 -6.83 3.83
N ASP A 120 -6.69 -7.43 3.58
CA ASP A 120 -5.98 -7.43 2.31
C ASP A 120 -6.34 -8.65 1.43
N SER A 121 -7.36 -9.43 1.83
CA SER A 121 -7.93 -10.51 1.01
C SER A 121 -8.23 -10.02 -0.41
N VAL A 122 -7.59 -10.65 -1.39
CA VAL A 122 -7.78 -10.33 -2.80
C VAL A 122 -9.02 -11.05 -3.32
N TYR A 123 -9.95 -10.31 -3.92
CA TYR A 123 -11.12 -10.87 -4.62
C TYR A 123 -10.67 -11.45 -5.97
N LEU A 124 -10.37 -12.74 -6.00
CA LEU A 124 -9.89 -13.51 -7.16
C LEU A 124 -11.03 -14.16 -7.97
#